data_AF-A0A2S8UIJ3-F1
#
_entry.id   AF-A0A2S8UIJ3-F1
#
_cell.length_a   1.000
_cell.length_b   1.000
_cell.length_c   1.000
_cell.angle_alpha   90.00
_cell.angle_beta   90.00
_cell.angle_gamma   90.00
#
_symmetry.space_group_name_H-M   'P 1'
#
loop_
_entity.id
_entity.type
_entity.pdbx_description
1 polymer ?
#
loop_
_entity_poly.entity_id
_entity_poly.type
_entity_poly.pdbx_seq_one_letter_code
_entity_poly.pdbx_strand_id
1 'polypeptide(L)'
;MTNNRRAYNDAETAGLLSQVNSRCPLCDCFLFYRKGQRQHKAYELAHIYPLNPRPEEIIELAKSPRLCVDVNDPDNIIPLCVSCHERFDKPRTAGEYLNLYQLKFDTLQQERQRSLASQYPLEQQIAAVIAHLHDAEVDQGSSSALSFTPKSVNDKLDATMPPPTKQKVRNAVEDYFLHVQAAFLELERSDPGCSEQICIQVRSFYVMQKRQRLPQAEVFSNLVAWIRVRSKASTLESVEAVASFFIQNCEVFE
;
A
#
# COMPACT_ATOMS: atom_id res chain seq x y z
N MET A 1 10.94 -12.56 35.41
CA MET A 1 9.79 -13.44 35.13
C MET A 1 9.94 -13.92 33.71
N THR A 2 9.92 -15.22 33.45
CA THR A 2 9.98 -15.77 32.09
C THR A 2 8.58 -15.68 31.48
N ASN A 3 8.44 -14.87 30.43
CA ASN A 3 7.22 -14.84 29.64
C ASN A 3 7.07 -16.16 28.90
N ASN A 4 5.87 -16.74 28.98
CA ASN A 4 5.51 -17.89 28.18
C ASN A 4 5.13 -17.45 26.78
N ARG A 5 5.54 -18.25 25.80
CA ARG A 5 5.16 -18.03 24.41
C ARG A 5 3.67 -18.31 24.24
N ARG A 6 2.95 -17.35 23.70
CA ARG A 6 1.53 -17.52 23.33
C ARG A 6 1.41 -18.50 22.16
N ALA A 7 0.38 -19.33 22.18
CA ALA A 7 -0.05 -20.11 21.02
C ALA A 7 -0.93 -19.22 20.12
N TYR A 8 -0.49 -19.00 18.88
CA TYR A 8 -1.27 -18.29 17.86
C TYR A 8 -2.20 -19.29 17.17
N ASN A 9 -3.45 -18.89 16.95
CA ASN A 9 -4.39 -19.76 16.26
C ASN A 9 -4.11 -19.81 14.74
N ASP A 10 -4.83 -20.68 14.02
CA ASP A 10 -4.61 -20.88 12.59
C ASP A 10 -4.89 -19.61 11.77
N ALA A 11 -5.87 -18.79 12.15
CA ALA A 11 -6.20 -17.55 11.46
C ALA A 11 -5.12 -16.47 11.66
N GLU A 12 -4.61 -16.33 12.89
CA GLU A 12 -3.47 -15.44 13.20
C GLU A 12 -2.23 -15.88 12.42
N THR A 13 -1.96 -17.19 12.37
CA THR A 13 -0.83 -17.74 11.63
C THR A 13 -0.98 -17.51 10.13
N ALA A 14 -2.17 -17.69 9.58
CA ALA A 14 -2.47 -17.39 8.17
C ALA A 14 -2.28 -15.90 7.85
N GLY A 15 -2.71 -15.00 8.73
CA GLY A 15 -2.49 -13.56 8.61
C GLY A 15 -0.99 -13.22 8.56
N LEU A 16 -0.22 -13.72 9.53
CA LEU A 16 1.23 -13.54 9.58
C LEU A 16 1.95 -14.06 8.32
N LEU A 17 1.51 -15.18 7.76
CA LEU A 17 2.06 -15.71 6.52
C LEU A 17 1.69 -14.87 5.30
N SER A 18 0.46 -14.36 5.25
CA SER A 18 -0.01 -13.45 4.20
C SER A 18 0.79 -12.15 4.18
N GLN A 19 1.12 -11.62 5.36
CA GLN A 19 1.92 -10.41 5.54
C GLN A 19 3.28 -10.48 4.81
N VAL A 20 3.91 -11.65 4.78
CA VAL A 20 5.21 -11.88 4.12
C VAL A 20 5.07 -12.66 2.79
N ASN A 21 3.87 -12.68 2.20
CA ASN A 21 3.58 -13.40 0.95
C ASN A 21 4.02 -14.87 0.96
N SER A 22 3.96 -15.54 2.13
CA SER A 22 4.43 -16.91 2.33
C SER A 22 5.90 -17.15 1.94
N ARG A 23 6.72 -16.10 1.95
CA ARG A 23 8.15 -16.12 1.69
C ARG A 23 8.91 -15.50 2.85
N CYS A 24 10.14 -15.94 3.07
CA CYS A 24 10.96 -15.37 4.13
C CYS A 24 11.36 -13.94 3.74
N PRO A 25 11.07 -12.93 4.56
CA PRO A 25 11.37 -11.54 4.22
C PRO A 25 12.87 -11.21 4.20
N LEU A 26 13.72 -12.10 4.72
CA LEU A 26 15.18 -11.90 4.76
C LEU A 26 15.93 -12.53 3.58
N CYS A 27 15.38 -13.59 2.96
CA CYS A 27 16.09 -14.33 1.90
C CYS A 27 15.18 -14.79 0.74
N ASP A 28 13.91 -14.41 0.77
CA ASP A 28 12.87 -14.70 -0.23
C ASP A 28 12.54 -16.18 -0.47
N CYS A 29 13.10 -17.11 0.30
CA CYS A 29 12.79 -18.53 0.16
C CYS A 29 11.34 -18.84 0.61
N PHE A 30 10.74 -19.86 0.00
CA PHE A 30 9.40 -20.30 0.38
C PHE A 30 9.35 -20.78 1.83
N LEU A 31 8.28 -20.41 2.53
CA LEU A 31 8.00 -20.86 3.89
C LEU A 31 7.31 -22.24 3.93
N PHE A 32 7.17 -22.88 2.78
CA PHE A 32 6.60 -24.21 2.63
C PHE A 32 7.43 -25.03 1.67
N TYR A 33 7.43 -26.35 1.87
CA TYR A 33 8.01 -27.28 0.91
C TYR A 33 7.07 -28.45 0.65
N ARG A 34 7.18 -29.05 -0.54
CA ARG A 34 6.44 -30.24 -0.92
C ARG A 34 7.32 -31.48 -0.74
N LYS A 35 6.80 -32.50 -0.06
CA LYS A 35 7.43 -33.82 0.01
C LYS A 35 6.39 -34.86 -0.39
N GLY A 36 6.58 -35.45 -1.57
CA GLY A 36 5.56 -36.30 -2.19
C GLY A 36 4.28 -35.52 -2.52
N GLN A 37 3.13 -35.98 -2.01
CA GLN A 37 1.83 -35.35 -2.23
C GLN A 37 1.40 -34.37 -1.12
N ARG A 38 2.22 -34.14 -0.10
CA ARG A 38 1.88 -33.27 1.04
C ARG A 38 2.74 -32.00 1.06
N GLN A 39 2.14 -30.90 1.50
CA GLN A 39 2.84 -29.66 1.84
C GLN A 39 3.22 -29.67 3.32
N HIS A 40 4.38 -29.10 3.63
CA HIS A 40 4.94 -29.06 4.98
C HIS A 40 5.39 -27.63 5.32
N LYS A 41 5.23 -27.27 6.59
CA LYS A 41 5.72 -26.02 7.18
C LYS A 41 7.26 -25.97 7.10
N ALA A 42 7.80 -24.84 6.65
CA ALA A 42 9.24 -24.55 6.53
C ALA A 42 9.66 -23.24 7.22
N TYR A 43 8.83 -22.74 8.14
CA TYR A 43 9.03 -21.46 8.83
C TYR A 43 9.04 -21.63 10.34
N GLU A 44 9.49 -20.60 11.05
CA GLU A 44 9.20 -20.39 12.46
C GLU A 44 8.68 -18.98 12.68
N LEU A 45 7.81 -18.82 13.66
CA LEU A 45 7.29 -17.50 14.03
C LEU A 45 8.32 -16.85 14.96
N ALA A 46 9.08 -15.88 14.47
CA ALA A 46 10.09 -15.18 15.25
C ALA A 46 9.45 -14.05 16.04
N HIS A 47 9.83 -13.91 17.31
CA HIS A 47 9.66 -12.67 18.06
C HIS A 47 10.68 -11.65 17.55
N ILE A 48 10.21 -10.53 16.99
CA ILE A 48 11.07 -9.43 16.53
C ILE A 48 11.78 -8.84 17.74
N TYR A 49 11.02 -8.32 18.71
CA TYR A 49 11.53 -8.05 20.04
C TYR A 49 11.50 -9.34 20.88
N PRO A 50 12.63 -9.77 21.46
CA PRO A 50 12.74 -11.04 22.18
C PRO A 50 11.68 -11.21 23.28
N LEU A 51 11.12 -12.42 23.36
CA LEU A 51 10.14 -12.80 24.40
C LEU A 51 10.72 -12.69 25.82
N ASN A 52 11.99 -13.11 25.96
CA ASN A 52 12.75 -13.12 27.21
C ASN A 52 14.17 -12.59 26.91
N PRO A 53 14.35 -11.26 26.74
CA PRO A 53 15.64 -10.69 26.41
C PRO A 53 16.67 -11.00 27.49
N ARG A 54 17.86 -11.42 27.08
CA ARG A 54 19.02 -11.51 27.96
C ARG A 54 19.49 -10.12 28.38
N PRO A 55 20.21 -9.99 29.50
CA PRO A 55 20.73 -8.68 29.94
C PRO A 55 21.51 -7.92 28.85
N GLU A 56 22.30 -8.64 28.06
CA GLU A 56 23.02 -8.11 26.89
C GLU A 56 22.08 -7.57 25.80
N GLU A 57 21.01 -8.29 25.46
CA GLU A 57 20.01 -7.86 24.49
C GLU A 57 19.20 -6.65 24.99
N ILE A 58 18.96 -6.54 26.30
CA ILE A 58 18.29 -5.36 26.89
C ILE A 58 19.12 -4.10 26.65
N ILE A 59 20.45 -4.22 26.82
CA ILE A 59 21.37 -3.09 26.61
C ILE A 59 21.48 -2.77 25.12
N GLU A 60 21.69 -3.78 24.28
CA GLU A 60 21.81 -3.65 22.81
C GLU A 60 20.57 -2.98 22.20
N LEU A 61 19.37 -3.35 22.67
CA LEU A 61 18.10 -2.87 22.15
C LEU A 61 17.49 -1.71 22.94
N ALA A 62 18.21 -1.13 23.90
CA ALA A 62 17.67 -0.11 24.81
C ALA A 62 17.14 1.14 24.08
N LYS A 63 17.71 1.49 22.93
CA LYS A 63 17.34 2.66 22.11
C LYS A 63 16.48 2.31 20.89
N SER A 64 16.17 1.03 20.70
CA SER A 64 15.42 0.58 19.54
C SER A 64 13.91 0.78 19.73
N PRO A 65 13.18 1.23 18.69
CA PRO A 65 11.73 1.41 18.78
C PRO A 65 11.04 0.05 18.90
N ARG A 66 9.85 -0.01 19.53
CA ARG A 66 9.03 -1.22 19.63
C ARG A 66 7.70 -1.04 18.91
N LEU A 67 7.21 -2.10 18.28
CA LEU A 67 5.93 -2.09 17.56
C LEU A 67 4.74 -2.08 18.53
N CYS A 68 4.88 -2.77 19.65
CA CYS A 68 3.85 -2.93 20.66
C CYS A 68 4.50 -3.09 22.05
N VAL A 69 3.67 -2.95 23.09
CA VAL A 69 4.09 -3.15 24.48
C VAL A 69 4.10 -4.63 24.85
N ASP A 70 3.09 -5.39 24.39
CA ASP A 70 3.00 -6.83 24.61
C ASP A 70 3.92 -7.58 23.64
N VAL A 71 4.90 -8.31 24.19
CA VAL A 71 5.85 -9.11 23.42
C VAL A 71 5.18 -10.29 22.68
N ASN A 72 4.00 -10.73 23.11
CA ASN A 72 3.22 -11.78 22.45
C ASN A 72 2.14 -11.25 21.49
N ASP A 73 2.13 -9.93 21.25
CA ASP A 73 1.26 -9.35 20.23
C ASP A 73 1.68 -9.86 18.83
N PRO A 74 0.75 -10.26 17.95
CA PRO A 74 1.06 -10.61 16.56
C PRO A 74 1.85 -9.54 15.79
N ASP A 75 1.74 -8.27 16.18
CA ASP A 75 2.52 -7.16 15.61
C ASP A 75 4.02 -7.30 15.92
N ASN A 76 4.40 -8.03 16.96
CA ASN A 76 5.80 -8.37 17.28
C ASN A 76 6.28 -9.68 16.64
N ILE A 77 5.45 -10.33 15.82
CA ILE A 77 5.76 -11.66 15.26
C ILE A 77 5.98 -11.58 13.76
N ILE A 78 7.02 -12.26 13.27
CA ILE A 78 7.28 -12.36 11.83
C ILE A 78 7.67 -13.80 11.45
N PRO A 79 7.04 -14.40 10.41
CA PRO A 79 7.45 -15.71 9.93
C PRO A 79 8.80 -15.62 9.20
N LEU A 80 9.77 -16.43 9.62
CA LEU A 80 11.07 -16.57 8.98
C LEU A 80 11.28 -18.04 8.59
N CYS A 81 12.07 -18.31 7.55
CA CYS A 81 12.51 -19.68 7.32
C CYS A 81 13.42 -20.14 8.48
N VAL A 82 13.53 -21.46 8.68
CA VAL A 82 14.26 -22.03 9.82
C VAL A 82 15.70 -21.49 9.90
N SER A 83 16.40 -21.37 8.76
CA SER A 83 17.78 -20.88 8.73
C SER A 83 17.92 -19.40 9.08
N CYS A 84 17.01 -18.54 8.62
CA CYS A 84 17.03 -17.12 8.97
C CYS A 84 16.59 -16.89 10.41
N HIS A 85 15.62 -17.66 10.91
CA HIS A 85 15.23 -17.63 12.31
C HIS A 85 16.41 -17.97 13.21
N GLU A 86 17.13 -19.07 12.93
CA GLU A 86 18.27 -19.49 13.74
C GLU A 86 19.40 -18.45 13.79
N ARG A 87 19.72 -17.84 12.64
CA ARG A 87 20.73 -16.76 12.56
C ARG A 87 20.31 -15.52 13.35
N PHE A 88 19.05 -15.12 13.23
CA PHE A 88 18.53 -13.94 13.91
C PHE A 88 18.47 -14.11 15.43
N ASP A 89 18.06 -15.29 15.92
CA ASP A 89 17.73 -15.47 17.34
C ASP A 89 18.97 -15.49 18.26
N LYS A 90 20.19 -15.75 17.72
CA LYS A 90 21.41 -15.96 18.53
C LYS A 90 22.72 -15.57 17.82
N PRO A 91 23.39 -14.46 18.22
CA PRO A 91 22.90 -13.35 19.03
C PRO A 91 22.08 -12.35 18.19
N ARG A 92 21.04 -11.76 18.77
CA ARG A 92 20.36 -10.62 18.15
C ARG A 92 21.26 -9.38 18.18
N THR A 93 21.44 -8.73 17.04
CA THR A 93 22.08 -7.42 16.95
C THR A 93 21.04 -6.30 16.78
N ALA A 94 21.37 -5.06 17.17
CA ALA A 94 20.48 -3.92 16.95
C ALA A 94 20.16 -3.70 15.45
N GLY A 95 21.12 -3.96 14.56
CA GLY A 95 20.94 -3.82 13.11
C GLY A 95 19.93 -4.81 12.54
N GLU A 96 20.05 -6.09 12.89
CA GLU A 96 19.11 -7.12 12.44
C GLU A 96 17.71 -6.92 13.05
N TYR A 97 17.66 -6.48 14.31
CA TYR A 97 16.41 -6.08 14.96
C TYR A 97 15.70 -4.96 14.18
N LEU A 98 16.42 -3.88 13.87
CA LEU A 98 15.86 -2.72 13.17
C LEU A 98 15.37 -3.09 11.77
N ASN A 99 16.07 -4.01 11.08
CA ASN A 99 15.63 -4.50 9.78
C ASN A 99 14.27 -5.22 9.87
N LEU A 100 14.11 -6.17 10.79
CA LEU A 100 12.85 -6.87 10.98
C LEU A 100 11.74 -5.95 11.54
N TYR A 101 12.10 -4.99 12.38
CA TYR A 101 11.19 -3.94 12.84
C TYR A 101 10.62 -3.17 11.64
N GLN A 102 11.49 -2.68 10.74
CA GLN A 102 11.07 -1.88 9.59
C GLN A 102 10.20 -2.70 8.64
N LEU A 103 10.61 -3.93 8.31
CA LEU A 103 9.82 -4.86 7.49
C LEU A 103 8.41 -5.04 8.05
N LYS A 104 8.30 -5.34 9.34
CA LYS A 104 7.00 -5.55 9.97
C LYS A 104 6.18 -4.27 10.06
N PHE A 105 6.82 -3.14 10.39
CA PHE A 105 6.17 -1.82 10.40
C PHE A 105 5.52 -1.52 9.05
N ASP A 106 6.28 -1.67 7.96
CA ASP A 106 5.81 -1.40 6.59
C ASP A 106 4.62 -2.30 6.23
N THR A 107 4.67 -3.58 6.60
CA THR A 107 3.54 -4.49 6.36
C THR A 107 2.28 -4.08 7.13
N LEU A 108 2.40 -3.71 8.41
CA LEU A 108 1.26 -3.27 9.22
C LEU A 108 0.66 -1.96 8.68
N GLN A 109 1.50 -1.04 8.18
CA GLN A 109 1.01 0.15 7.50
C GLN A 109 0.21 -0.21 6.26
N GLN A 110 0.73 -1.09 5.41
CA GLN A 110 0.04 -1.53 4.20
C GLN A 110 -1.32 -2.18 4.49
N GLU A 111 -1.41 -3.03 5.52
CA GLU A 111 -2.68 -3.64 5.94
C GLU A 111 -3.68 -2.58 6.42
N ARG A 112 -3.22 -1.64 7.25
CA ARG A 112 -4.05 -0.52 7.69
C ARG A 112 -4.58 0.27 6.50
N GLN A 113 -3.73 0.59 5.52
CA GLN A 113 -4.17 1.30 4.31
C GLN A 113 -5.21 0.50 3.53
N ARG A 114 -5.04 -0.82 3.36
CA ARG A 114 -6.02 -1.69 2.69
C ARG A 114 -7.35 -1.74 3.42
N SER A 115 -7.34 -1.80 4.75
CA SER A 115 -8.56 -1.78 5.55
C SER A 115 -9.31 -0.44 5.43
N LEU A 116 -8.59 0.69 5.50
CA LEU A 116 -9.20 2.01 5.27
C LEU A 116 -9.77 2.09 3.85
N ALA A 117 -8.98 1.65 2.86
CA ALA A 117 -9.40 1.54 1.47
C ALA A 117 -10.71 0.76 1.30
N SER A 118 -10.91 -0.35 2.01
CA SER A 118 -12.11 -1.20 1.94
C SER A 118 -13.39 -0.57 2.53
N GLN A 119 -13.27 0.41 3.43
CA GLN A 119 -14.40 1.04 4.11
C GLN A 119 -15.15 2.09 3.26
N TYR A 120 -14.57 2.53 2.14
CA TYR A 120 -15.15 3.52 1.23
C TYR A 120 -15.51 2.88 -0.14
N PRO A 121 -16.67 2.21 -0.28
CA PRO A 121 -17.04 1.53 -1.52
C PRO A 121 -17.45 2.53 -2.60
N LEU A 122 -16.74 2.49 -3.72
CA LEU A 122 -16.91 3.35 -4.90
C LEU A 122 -16.78 2.52 -6.19
N GLU A 123 -17.20 1.26 -6.10
CA GLU A 123 -16.80 0.19 -7.02
C GLU A 123 -17.49 0.29 -8.38
N GLN A 124 -18.74 0.77 -8.43
CA GLN A 124 -19.49 0.82 -9.68
C GLN A 124 -19.17 2.08 -10.50
N GLN A 125 -18.97 3.21 -9.84
CA GLN A 125 -18.75 4.51 -10.49
C GLN A 125 -17.35 4.64 -11.09
N ILE A 126 -16.27 4.30 -10.36
CA ILE A 126 -14.91 4.31 -10.96
C ILE A 126 -14.77 3.21 -12.01
N ALA A 127 -15.37 2.03 -11.82
CA ALA A 127 -15.36 0.99 -12.85
C ALA A 127 -15.98 1.48 -14.16
N ALA A 128 -17.07 2.25 -14.09
CA ALA A 128 -17.67 2.88 -15.27
C ALA A 128 -16.72 3.92 -15.89
N VAL A 129 -16.08 4.80 -15.11
CA VAL A 129 -15.09 5.76 -15.65
C VAL A 129 -13.95 5.04 -16.38
N ILE A 130 -13.42 3.96 -15.80
CA ILE A 130 -12.31 3.23 -16.43
C ILE A 130 -12.76 2.42 -17.64
N ALA A 131 -13.96 1.85 -17.64
CA ALA A 131 -14.54 1.21 -18.83
C ALA A 131 -14.71 2.20 -19.98
N HIS A 132 -15.22 3.41 -19.71
CA HIS A 132 -15.33 4.48 -20.70
C HIS A 132 -13.97 4.93 -21.25
N LEU A 133 -12.89 4.89 -20.45
CA LEU A 133 -11.53 5.15 -20.94
C LEU A 133 -11.02 4.09 -21.92
N HIS A 134 -11.55 2.86 -21.87
CA HIS A 134 -11.18 1.78 -22.79
C HIS A 134 -12.04 1.77 -24.06
N ASP A 135 -13.31 2.19 -23.98
CA ASP A 135 -14.25 2.20 -25.11
C ASP A 135 -14.19 3.48 -25.97
N ALA A 136 -13.57 4.56 -25.48
CA ALA A 136 -13.43 5.80 -26.23
C ALA A 136 -12.54 5.61 -27.47
N GLU A 137 -13.15 5.37 -28.63
CA GLU A 137 -12.46 5.47 -29.92
C GLU A 137 -11.95 6.90 -30.13
N VAL A 138 -10.70 6.97 -30.56
CA VAL A 138 -9.91 8.19 -30.73
C VAL A 138 -10.54 9.09 -31.79
N ASP A 139 -11.30 10.11 -31.38
CA ASP A 139 -11.50 11.28 -32.22
C ASP A 139 -10.39 12.30 -31.90
N GLN A 140 -9.29 12.21 -32.65
CA GLN A 140 -8.22 13.22 -32.68
C GLN A 140 -8.69 14.57 -33.27
N GLY A 141 -9.98 14.73 -33.59
CA GLY A 141 -10.52 15.86 -34.36
C GLY A 141 -11.14 17.02 -33.58
N SER A 142 -11.50 16.88 -32.30
CA SER A 142 -12.21 17.95 -31.57
C SER A 142 -11.36 18.59 -30.48
N SER A 143 -10.25 19.20 -30.90
CA SER A 143 -9.56 20.25 -30.13
C SER A 143 -10.47 21.48 -30.01
N SER A 144 -11.45 21.42 -29.10
CA SER A 144 -12.00 22.63 -28.51
C SER A 144 -11.04 23.07 -27.42
N ALA A 145 -10.26 24.10 -27.74
CA ALA A 145 -9.32 24.75 -26.84
C ALA A 145 -10.02 25.31 -25.59
N LEU A 146 -10.33 24.44 -24.62
CA LEU A 146 -10.51 24.82 -23.24
C LEU A 146 -9.11 24.91 -22.65
N SER A 147 -8.73 26.09 -22.19
CA SER A 147 -7.36 26.41 -21.76
C SER A 147 -6.87 25.46 -20.67
N PHE A 148 -6.16 24.41 -21.08
CA PHE A 148 -5.49 23.47 -20.23
C PHE A 148 -4.20 24.11 -19.72
N THR A 149 -4.03 24.22 -18.40
CA THR A 149 -2.77 24.66 -17.81
C THR A 149 -2.14 23.51 -17.01
N PRO A 150 -1.17 22.79 -17.59
CA PRO A 150 -0.32 21.81 -16.90
C PRO A 150 0.42 22.35 -15.67
N LYS A 151 0.38 23.67 -15.45
CA LYS A 151 1.06 24.37 -14.36
C LYS A 151 0.59 23.94 -12.97
N SER A 152 -0.71 23.66 -12.77
CA SER A 152 -1.26 23.32 -11.44
C SER A 152 -0.73 22.01 -10.85
N VAL A 153 -0.40 20.99 -11.66
CA VAL A 153 0.11 19.71 -11.14
C VAL A 153 1.49 19.91 -10.52
N ASN A 154 2.33 20.74 -11.14
CA ASN A 154 3.71 20.96 -10.69
C ASN A 154 3.76 21.60 -9.31
N ASP A 155 2.81 22.48 -9.01
CA ASP A 155 2.73 23.18 -7.73
C ASP A 155 2.30 22.23 -6.59
N LYS A 156 1.64 21.11 -6.91
CA LYS A 156 1.19 20.09 -5.95
C LYS A 156 2.23 19.00 -5.64
N LEU A 157 3.30 18.88 -6.43
CA LEU A 157 4.29 17.79 -6.31
C LEU A 157 5.59 18.22 -5.60
N ASP A 158 5.82 17.71 -4.39
CA ASP A 158 6.95 18.11 -3.54
C ASP A 158 8.17 17.15 -3.63
N ALA A 159 9.22 17.42 -2.85
CA ALA A 159 10.45 16.64 -2.85
C ALA A 159 10.30 15.18 -2.38
N THR A 160 9.18 14.84 -1.72
CA THR A 160 8.90 13.47 -1.25
C THR A 160 8.42 12.55 -2.38
N MET A 161 8.18 13.09 -3.58
CA MET A 161 7.92 12.30 -4.79
C MET A 161 9.19 12.18 -5.66
N PRO A 162 9.66 10.96 -5.97
CA PRO A 162 10.81 10.74 -6.85
C PRO A 162 10.60 11.33 -8.25
N PRO A 163 11.66 11.81 -8.93
CA PRO A 163 11.57 12.37 -10.28
C PRO A 163 10.86 11.47 -11.31
N PRO A 164 11.10 10.14 -11.35
CA PRO A 164 10.37 9.26 -12.28
C PRO A 164 8.86 9.25 -12.02
N THR A 165 8.44 9.25 -10.75
CA THR A 165 7.03 9.28 -10.37
C THR A 165 6.40 10.63 -10.70
N LYS A 166 7.10 11.74 -10.48
CA LYS A 166 6.64 13.06 -10.93
C LYS A 166 6.41 13.11 -12.43
N GLN A 167 7.35 12.58 -13.21
CA GLN A 167 7.22 12.54 -14.67
C GLN A 167 6.02 11.67 -15.09
N LYS A 168 5.80 10.56 -14.39
CA LYS A 168 4.66 9.67 -14.64
C LYS A 168 3.33 10.39 -14.41
N VAL A 169 3.17 11.08 -13.29
CA VAL A 169 1.96 11.86 -12.98
C VAL A 169 1.75 12.96 -14.04
N ARG A 170 2.82 13.66 -14.45
CA ARG A 170 2.74 14.69 -15.49
C ARG A 170 2.24 14.14 -16.83
N ASN A 171 2.93 13.13 -17.35
CA ASN A 171 2.58 12.52 -18.63
C ASN A 171 1.15 11.98 -18.58
N ALA A 172 0.75 11.35 -17.48
CA ALA A 172 -0.60 10.85 -17.32
C ALA A 172 -1.66 11.97 -17.35
N VAL A 173 -1.37 13.14 -16.79
CA VAL A 173 -2.24 14.32 -16.88
C VAL A 173 -2.22 14.92 -18.29
N GLU A 174 -1.07 15.03 -18.94
CA GLU A 174 -1.00 15.59 -20.29
C GLU A 174 -1.70 14.69 -21.33
N ASP A 175 -1.51 13.38 -21.23
CA ASP A 175 -1.95 12.42 -22.24
C ASP A 175 -3.42 11.97 -22.04
N TYR A 176 -3.90 11.90 -20.79
CA TYR A 176 -5.18 11.25 -20.48
C TYR A 176 -6.22 12.15 -19.80
N PHE A 177 -5.88 13.37 -19.40
CA PHE A 177 -6.79 14.20 -18.60
C PHE A 177 -8.13 14.50 -19.28
N LEU A 178 -8.11 14.85 -20.58
CA LEU A 178 -9.33 15.14 -21.33
C LEU A 178 -10.23 13.90 -21.43
N HIS A 179 -9.61 12.73 -21.59
CA HIS A 179 -10.33 11.45 -21.64
C HIS A 179 -10.96 11.10 -20.29
N VAL A 180 -10.21 11.26 -19.20
CA VAL A 180 -10.73 11.05 -17.84
C VAL A 180 -11.86 12.05 -17.54
N GLN A 181 -11.71 13.32 -17.94
CA GLN A 181 -12.74 14.34 -17.78
C GLN A 181 -14.01 13.99 -18.56
N ALA A 182 -13.88 13.57 -19.82
CA ALA A 182 -15.01 13.15 -20.63
C ALA A 182 -15.76 11.97 -19.99
N ALA A 183 -15.03 10.97 -19.49
CA ALA A 183 -15.60 9.83 -18.79
C ALA A 183 -16.36 10.23 -17.51
N PHE A 184 -15.83 11.17 -16.72
CA PHE A 184 -16.57 11.72 -15.56
C PHE A 184 -17.82 12.49 -15.99
N LEU A 185 -17.76 13.29 -17.07
CA LEU A 185 -18.93 14.02 -17.58
C LEU A 185 -20.03 13.08 -18.09
N GLU A 186 -19.65 11.97 -18.74
CA GLU A 186 -20.60 10.94 -19.16
C GLU A 186 -21.21 10.22 -17.96
N LEU A 187 -20.40 9.89 -16.96
CA LEU A 187 -20.90 9.31 -15.72
C LEU A 187 -21.88 10.26 -15.03
N GLU A 188 -21.57 11.56 -14.94
CA GLU A 188 -22.44 12.58 -14.33
C GLU A 188 -23.80 12.69 -15.04
N ARG A 189 -23.86 12.44 -16.36
CA ARG A 189 -25.13 12.41 -17.12
C ARG A 189 -26.00 11.21 -16.77
N SER A 190 -25.38 10.07 -16.45
CA SER A 190 -26.09 8.82 -16.14
C SER A 190 -26.38 8.63 -14.65
N ASP A 191 -25.55 9.22 -13.78
CA ASP A 191 -25.65 9.17 -12.32
C ASP A 191 -25.27 10.56 -11.73
N PRO A 192 -26.22 11.53 -11.67
CA PRO A 192 -25.93 12.87 -11.16
C PRO A 192 -25.43 12.87 -9.72
N GLY A 193 -24.35 13.61 -9.46
CA GLY A 193 -23.68 13.68 -8.16
C GLY A 193 -22.58 12.63 -7.95
N CYS A 194 -22.41 11.68 -8.88
CA CYS A 194 -21.37 10.66 -8.76
C CYS A 194 -19.96 11.26 -8.75
N SER A 195 -19.68 12.27 -9.60
CA SER A 195 -18.32 12.84 -9.70
C SER A 195 -17.92 13.51 -8.40
N GLU A 196 -18.85 14.23 -7.77
CA GLU A 196 -18.64 14.86 -6.47
C GLU A 196 -18.43 13.82 -5.37
N GLN A 197 -19.26 12.78 -5.33
CA GLN A 197 -19.10 11.68 -4.37
C GLN A 197 -17.73 11.00 -4.50
N ILE A 198 -17.29 10.73 -5.73
CA ILE A 198 -15.98 10.14 -6.01
C ILE A 198 -14.87 11.07 -5.53
N CYS A 199 -14.95 12.38 -5.85
CA CYS A 199 -13.97 13.38 -5.41
C CYS A 199 -13.88 13.46 -3.88
N ILE A 200 -15.02 13.47 -3.17
CA ILE A 200 -15.06 13.47 -1.69
C ILE A 200 -14.37 12.23 -1.12
N GLN A 201 -14.59 11.07 -1.72
CA GLN A 201 -14.00 9.82 -1.24
C GLN A 201 -12.49 9.75 -1.49
N VAL A 202 -12.03 10.14 -2.68
CA VAL A 202 -10.60 10.25 -2.99
C VAL A 202 -9.92 11.23 -2.03
N ARG A 203 -10.55 12.39 -1.78
CA ARG A 203 -10.07 13.39 -0.83
C ARG A 203 -10.05 12.84 0.60
N SER A 204 -11.09 12.13 1.04
CA SER A 204 -11.14 11.50 2.35
C SER A 204 -9.99 10.51 2.53
N PHE A 205 -9.76 9.64 1.55
CA PHE A 205 -8.67 8.67 1.56
C PHE A 205 -7.29 9.35 1.57
N TYR A 206 -7.12 10.44 0.81
CA TYR A 206 -5.93 11.27 0.87
C TYR A 206 -5.71 11.88 2.27
N VAL A 207 -6.73 12.51 2.86
CA VAL A 207 -6.65 13.15 4.19
C VAL A 207 -6.25 12.15 5.28
N MET A 208 -6.74 10.92 5.22
CA MET A 208 -6.36 9.85 6.16
C MET A 208 -4.87 9.48 6.07
N GLN A 209 -4.30 9.52 4.87
CA GLN A 209 -2.87 9.28 4.65
C GLN A 209 -2.03 10.50 5.05
N LYS A 210 -2.52 11.72 4.77
CA LYS A 210 -1.90 12.98 5.22
C LYS A 210 -1.74 13.02 6.74
N ARG A 211 -2.76 12.57 7.50
CA ARG A 211 -2.69 12.45 8.98
C ARG A 211 -1.55 11.55 9.46
N GLN A 212 -1.17 10.57 8.65
CA GLN A 212 -0.07 9.63 8.94
C GLN A 212 1.29 10.14 8.46
N ARG A 213 1.35 11.34 7.87
CA ARG A 213 2.56 11.99 7.33
C ARG A 213 3.28 11.12 6.30
N LEU A 214 2.53 10.35 5.50
CA LEU A 214 3.10 9.53 4.44
C LEU A 214 3.70 10.42 3.33
N PRO A 215 4.82 10.01 2.71
CA PRO A 215 5.40 10.71 1.57
C PRO A 215 4.48 10.63 0.35
N GLN A 216 4.51 11.65 -0.52
CA GLN A 216 3.62 11.75 -1.69
C GLN A 216 3.72 10.53 -2.63
N ALA A 217 4.91 9.94 -2.76
CA ALA A 217 5.11 8.74 -3.58
C ALA A 217 4.30 7.54 -3.07
N GLU A 218 4.28 7.35 -1.75
CA GLU A 218 3.51 6.29 -1.11
C GLU A 218 2.01 6.57 -1.21
N VAL A 219 1.61 7.83 -1.00
CA VAL A 219 0.21 8.25 -1.18
C VAL A 219 -0.28 8.01 -2.61
N PHE A 220 0.54 8.33 -3.62
CA PHE A 220 0.20 8.05 -5.02
C PHE A 220 0.07 6.55 -5.29
N SER A 221 1.03 5.75 -4.81
CA SER A 221 0.99 4.29 -4.96
C SER A 221 -0.26 3.69 -4.31
N ASN A 222 -0.63 4.18 -3.12
CA ASN A 222 -1.83 3.76 -2.41
C ASN A 222 -3.12 4.17 -3.15
N LEU A 223 -3.17 5.39 -3.73
CA LEU A 223 -4.28 5.84 -4.56
C LEU A 223 -4.45 4.96 -5.80
N VAL A 224 -3.37 4.66 -6.52
CA VAL A 224 -3.37 3.78 -7.69
C VAL A 224 -3.84 2.38 -7.30
N ALA A 225 -3.29 1.80 -6.25
CA ALA A 225 -3.70 0.48 -5.77
C ALA A 225 -5.19 0.46 -5.37
N TRP A 226 -5.65 1.50 -4.68
CA TRP A 226 -7.04 1.65 -4.27
C TRP A 226 -7.99 1.75 -5.47
N ILE A 227 -7.72 2.64 -6.42
CA ILE A 227 -8.52 2.82 -7.64
C ILE A 227 -8.54 1.51 -8.45
N ARG A 228 -7.40 0.82 -8.61
CA ARG A 228 -7.32 -0.45 -9.35
C ARG A 228 -8.19 -1.55 -8.77
N VAL A 229 -8.11 -1.74 -7.45
CA VAL A 229 -8.89 -2.78 -6.75
C VAL A 229 -10.38 -2.47 -6.87
N ARG A 230 -10.78 -1.20 -6.73
CA ARG A 230 -12.18 -0.77 -6.74
C ARG A 230 -12.81 -0.82 -8.14
N SER A 231 -12.07 -0.42 -9.16
CA SER A 231 -12.53 -0.40 -10.55
C SER A 231 -12.47 -1.75 -11.25
N LYS A 232 -11.72 -2.71 -10.69
CA LYS A 232 -11.32 -3.96 -11.36
C LYS A 232 -10.61 -3.70 -12.69
N ALA A 233 -9.93 -2.56 -12.81
CA ALA A 233 -9.21 -2.18 -14.01
C ALA A 233 -8.09 -3.18 -14.34
N SER A 234 -8.02 -3.56 -15.61
CA SER A 234 -7.00 -4.45 -16.15
C SER A 234 -5.68 -3.72 -16.39
N THR A 235 -5.72 -2.47 -16.85
CA THR A 235 -4.54 -1.65 -17.20
C THR A 235 -4.12 -0.74 -16.06
N LEU A 236 -2.82 -0.71 -15.77
CA LEU A 236 -2.27 0.12 -14.70
C LEU A 236 -2.24 1.60 -15.13
N GLU A 237 -2.00 1.85 -16.40
CA GLU A 237 -1.88 3.16 -17.02
C GLU A 237 -3.17 3.97 -16.89
N SER A 238 -4.32 3.33 -17.12
CA SER A 238 -5.65 3.97 -16.99
C SER A 238 -5.96 4.32 -15.53
N VAL A 239 -5.54 3.47 -14.58
CA VAL A 239 -5.68 3.73 -13.15
C VAL A 239 -4.78 4.90 -12.72
N GLU A 240 -3.55 4.94 -13.22
CA GLU A 240 -2.60 6.01 -12.94
C GLU A 240 -3.05 7.35 -13.53
N ALA A 241 -3.66 7.34 -14.71
CA ALA A 241 -4.32 8.49 -15.30
C ALA A 241 -5.44 9.04 -14.40
N VAL A 242 -6.34 8.17 -13.92
CA VAL A 242 -7.41 8.57 -12.99
C VAL A 242 -6.86 9.10 -11.67
N ALA A 243 -5.85 8.43 -11.09
CA ALA A 243 -5.18 8.91 -9.87
C ALA A 243 -4.55 10.29 -10.07
N SER A 244 -3.90 10.51 -11.22
CA SER A 244 -3.24 11.78 -11.56
C SER A 244 -4.25 12.88 -11.85
N PHE A 245 -5.39 12.56 -12.46
CA PHE A 245 -6.54 13.46 -12.61
C PHE A 245 -7.03 13.97 -11.26
N PHE A 246 -7.14 13.11 -10.25
CA PHE A 246 -7.54 13.52 -8.91
C PHE A 246 -6.49 14.36 -8.18
N ILE A 247 -5.20 14.07 -8.37
CA ILE A 247 -4.13 14.95 -7.87
C ILE A 247 -4.31 16.36 -8.44
N GLN A 248 -4.61 16.45 -9.73
CA GLN A 248 -4.77 17.73 -10.41
C GLN A 248 -6.06 18.46 -9.99
N ASN A 249 -7.22 17.80 -10.09
CA ASN A 249 -8.54 18.45 -9.99
C ASN A 249 -9.19 18.39 -8.61
N CYS A 250 -8.70 17.55 -7.70
CA CYS A 250 -9.15 17.55 -6.32
C CYS A 250 -8.10 18.21 -5.43
N GLU A 251 -8.52 18.59 -4.22
CA GLU A 251 -7.66 19.09 -3.14
C GLU A 251 -6.76 17.97 -2.55
N VAL A 252 -6.16 17.15 -3.42
CA VAL A 252 -5.16 16.14 -3.10
C VAL A 252 -3.79 16.80 -3.24
N PHE A 253 -2.94 16.63 -2.23
CA PHE A 253 -1.64 17.31 -2.08
C PHE A 253 -1.67 18.83 -1.84
N GLU A 254 -2.83 19.40 -1.51
CA GLU A 254 -2.94 20.71 -0.85
C GLU A 254 -2.59 20.64 0.65
#